data_AF-A0A3Q2YAM9-F1
#
_entry.id   AF-A0A3Q2YAM9-F1
#
_cell.length_a   1.000
_cell.length_b   1.000
_cell.length_c   1.000
_cell.angle_alpha   90.00
_cell.angle_beta   90.00
_cell.angle_gamma   90.00
#
_symmetry.space_group_name_H-M   'P 1'
#
loop_
_entity.id
_entity.type
_entity.pdbx_description
1 polymer ?
#
loop_
_entity_poly.entity_id
_entity_poly.type
_entity_poly.pdbx_seq_one_letter_code
_entity_poly.pdbx_strand_id
1 'polypeptide(L)'
;SEELQGESATKQLLLLLLLLLLQPILLSVHDVVAQKSYEPELPPMPEDFNDDEDSVKIIRLVKNKEPLGATIKQDDFTGAILVARIMKGGAADRSGLIHVGDELKEVNGIPVDDKKPEEIIRILVRLVFGPLHFLCQTKTSHL
;
A
#
# COMPACT_ATOMS: atom_id res chain seq x y z
N SER A 1 -41.15 -3.03 51.10
CA SER A 1 -39.77 -3.31 50.65
C SER A 1 -39.67 -4.43 49.61
N GLU A 2 -40.74 -5.17 49.32
CA GLU A 2 -40.71 -6.30 48.37
C GLU A 2 -40.96 -5.88 46.91
N GLU A 3 -41.70 -4.80 46.66
CA GLU A 3 -41.99 -4.31 45.29
C GLU A 3 -40.75 -3.73 44.57
N LEU A 4 -39.86 -3.07 45.31
CA LEU A 4 -38.60 -2.53 44.76
C LEU A 4 -37.61 -3.65 44.34
N GLN A 5 -37.69 -4.82 44.99
CA GLN A 5 -36.89 -5.99 44.65
C GLN A 5 -37.39 -6.65 43.35
N GLY A 6 -38.72 -6.69 43.15
CA GLY A 6 -39.37 -7.23 41.97
C GLY A 6 -39.08 -6.43 40.69
N GLU A 7 -39.07 -5.10 40.78
CA GLU A 7 -38.78 -4.24 39.61
C GLU A 7 -37.30 -4.31 39.16
N SER A 8 -36.38 -4.52 40.10
CA SER A 8 -34.97 -4.76 39.76
C SER A 8 -34.80 -6.11 39.06
N ALA A 9 -35.47 -7.16 39.55
CA ALA A 9 -35.42 -8.49 38.94
C ALA A 9 -36.03 -8.51 37.53
N THR A 10 -37.15 -7.83 37.28
CA THR A 10 -37.75 -7.77 35.94
C THR A 10 -36.88 -7.04 34.94
N LYS A 11 -36.18 -5.97 35.36
CA LYS A 11 -35.20 -5.27 34.51
C LYS A 11 -34.01 -6.15 34.16
N GLN A 12 -33.48 -6.92 35.12
CA GLN A 12 -32.38 -7.85 34.89
C GLN A 12 -32.80 -9.00 33.95
N LEU A 13 -34.02 -9.54 34.12
CA LEU A 13 -34.58 -10.56 33.24
C LEU A 13 -34.80 -10.02 31.81
N LEU A 14 -35.28 -8.78 31.68
CA LEU A 14 -35.44 -8.13 30.38
C LEU A 14 -34.09 -7.92 29.68
N LEU A 15 -33.06 -7.51 30.43
CA LEU A 15 -31.71 -7.34 29.91
C LEU A 15 -31.10 -8.67 29.46
N LEU A 16 -31.31 -9.74 30.24
CA LEU A 16 -30.84 -11.08 29.92
C LEU A 16 -31.55 -11.65 28.68
N LEU A 17 -32.86 -11.42 28.57
CA LEU A 17 -33.65 -11.80 27.40
C LEU A 17 -33.17 -11.03 26.16
N LEU A 18 -32.92 -9.73 26.28
CA LEU A 18 -32.37 -8.92 25.19
C LEU A 18 -31.00 -9.45 24.74
N LEU A 19 -30.11 -9.77 25.68
CA LEU A 19 -28.78 -10.30 25.40
C LEU A 19 -28.84 -11.67 24.68
N LEU A 20 -29.78 -12.53 25.08
CA LEU A 20 -30.02 -13.83 24.45
C LEU A 20 -30.57 -13.68 23.03
N LEU A 21 -31.45 -12.71 22.79
CA LEU A 21 -32.06 -12.44 21.49
C LEU A 21 -31.06 -11.82 20.48
N LEU A 22 -29.95 -11.24 20.94
CA LEU A 22 -28.91 -10.65 20.10
C LEU A 22 -27.90 -11.68 19.53
N GLN A 23 -27.71 -12.82 20.20
CA GLN A 23 -26.77 -13.86 19.75
C GLN A 23 -27.06 -14.42 18.35
N PRO A 24 -28.31 -14.76 17.95
CA PRO A 24 -28.59 -15.25 16.61
C PRO A 24 -28.36 -14.19 15.53
N ILE A 25 -28.53 -12.91 15.86
CA ILE A 25 -28.24 -11.80 14.92
C ILE A 25 -26.73 -11.74 14.67
N LEU A 26 -25.92 -11.85 15.74
CA LEU A 26 -24.46 -11.87 15.60
C LEU A 26 -23.98 -13.09 14.80
N LEU A 27 -24.53 -14.28 15.06
CA LEU A 27 -24.23 -15.48 14.29
C LEU A 27 -24.63 -15.34 12.82
N SER A 28 -25.81 -14.79 12.55
CA SER A 28 -26.31 -14.53 11.19
C SER A 28 -25.40 -13.58 10.41
N VAL A 29 -24.91 -12.51 11.05
CA VAL A 29 -23.93 -11.61 10.40
C VAL A 29 -22.64 -12.34 10.07
N HIS A 30 -22.15 -13.21 10.96
CA HIS A 30 -20.98 -14.04 10.67
C HIS A 30 -21.24 -15.01 9.51
N ASP A 31 -22.42 -15.62 9.45
CA ASP A 31 -22.81 -16.53 8.36
C ASP A 31 -22.90 -15.80 7.01
N VAL A 32 -23.46 -14.59 6.97
CA VAL A 32 -23.53 -13.77 5.75
C VAL A 32 -22.13 -13.46 5.19
N VAL A 33 -21.19 -13.10 6.06
CA VAL A 33 -19.77 -12.84 5.70
C VAL A 33 -19.09 -14.14 5.23
N ALA A 34 -19.29 -15.25 5.95
CA ALA A 34 -18.69 -16.54 5.64
C ALA A 34 -19.20 -17.13 4.31
N GLN A 35 -20.49 -16.92 4.00
CA GLN A 35 -21.13 -17.37 2.75
C GLN A 35 -20.83 -16.45 1.56
N LYS A 36 -20.06 -15.37 1.78
CA LYS A 36 -19.77 -14.34 0.76
C LYS A 36 -21.02 -13.75 0.11
N SER A 37 -22.15 -13.77 0.83
CA SER A 37 -23.45 -13.27 0.35
C SER A 37 -23.54 -11.75 0.52
N TYR A 38 -22.55 -11.03 -0.01
CA TYR A 38 -22.49 -9.57 0.04
C TYR A 38 -23.37 -8.98 -1.05
N GLU A 39 -24.26 -8.06 -0.68
CA GLU A 39 -25.03 -7.27 -1.65
C GLU A 39 -24.55 -5.80 -1.65
N PRO A 40 -24.35 -5.18 -2.83
CA PRO A 40 -24.46 -5.79 -4.16
C PRO A 40 -23.30 -6.76 -4.46
N GLU A 41 -23.60 -7.86 -5.16
CA GLU A 41 -22.58 -8.81 -5.61
C GLU A 41 -21.54 -8.08 -6.46
N LEU A 42 -20.27 -8.22 -6.07
CA LEU A 42 -19.18 -7.67 -6.86
C LEU A 42 -19.16 -8.38 -8.22
N PRO A 43 -18.91 -7.65 -9.33
CA PRO A 43 -18.71 -8.29 -10.61
C PRO A 43 -17.63 -9.36 -10.48
N PRO A 44 -17.77 -10.50 -11.19
CA PRO A 44 -16.73 -11.53 -11.19
C PRO A 44 -15.42 -10.87 -11.58
N MET A 45 -14.39 -11.11 -10.77
CA MET A 45 -13.04 -10.64 -11.02
C MET A 45 -12.62 -11.22 -12.40
N PRO A 46 -12.32 -10.40 -13.43
CA PRO A 46 -11.79 -10.87 -14.71
C PRO A 46 -10.82 -12.05 -14.58
N GLU A 47 -10.98 -13.09 -15.40
CA GLU A 47 -10.10 -14.26 -15.36
C GLU A 47 -8.64 -13.92 -15.73
N ASP A 48 -8.42 -12.73 -16.29
CA ASP A 48 -7.11 -12.16 -16.62
C ASP A 48 -6.58 -11.16 -15.59
N PHE A 49 -7.02 -11.23 -14.32
CA PHE A 49 -6.27 -10.57 -13.25
C PHE A 49 -4.96 -11.32 -13.03
N ASN A 50 -3.97 -10.96 -13.82
CA ASN A 50 -2.61 -11.33 -13.52
C ASN A 50 -2.22 -10.58 -12.24
N ASP A 51 -2.04 -11.29 -11.13
CA ASP A 51 -1.49 -10.74 -9.87
C ASP A 51 -0.07 -10.16 -10.07
N ASP A 52 0.49 -10.37 -11.27
CA ASP A 52 1.71 -9.74 -11.78
C ASP A 52 1.47 -8.31 -12.32
N GLU A 53 0.32 -7.69 -12.08
CA GLU A 53 0.08 -6.31 -12.49
C GLU A 53 1.13 -5.42 -11.83
N ASP A 54 2.04 -4.91 -12.67
CA ASP A 54 3.17 -4.09 -12.29
C ASP A 54 2.71 -2.93 -11.39
N SER A 55 2.89 -3.09 -10.08
CA SER A 55 2.35 -2.16 -9.10
C SER A 55 3.17 -0.87 -9.10
N VAL A 56 2.51 0.25 -9.42
CA VAL A 56 3.11 1.58 -9.33
C VAL A 56 3.03 2.10 -7.90
N LYS A 57 4.18 2.44 -7.33
CA LYS A 57 4.35 3.01 -5.99
C LYS A 57 4.73 4.48 -6.10
N ILE A 58 3.95 5.35 -5.46
CA ILE A 58 4.31 6.74 -5.26
C ILE A 58 5.15 6.83 -3.99
N ILE A 59 6.44 7.16 -4.15
CA ILE A 59 7.41 7.19 -3.06
C ILE A 59 7.73 8.64 -2.73
N ARG A 60 7.54 9.00 -1.46
CA ARG A 60 8.03 10.27 -0.89
C ARG A 60 9.20 10.00 0.03
N LEU A 61 10.40 10.32 -0.44
CA LEU A 61 11.61 10.15 0.34
C LEU A 61 12.11 11.50 0.85
N VAL A 62 12.20 11.67 2.16
CA VAL A 62 12.88 12.82 2.76
C VAL A 62 14.36 12.51 2.87
N LYS A 63 15.19 13.22 2.09
CA LYS A 63 16.65 13.14 2.21
C LYS A 63 17.19 14.41 2.88
N ASN A 64 18.20 14.24 3.72
CA ASN A 64 18.90 15.33 4.38
C ASN A 64 20.01 15.87 3.46
N LYS A 65 21.17 16.25 4.01
CA LYS A 65 22.37 16.65 3.24
C LYS A 65 23.06 15.49 2.51
N GLU A 66 22.45 14.31 2.48
CA GLU A 66 22.99 13.10 1.87
C GLU A 66 22.33 12.82 0.51
N PRO A 67 23.04 12.16 -0.43
CA PRO A 67 22.43 11.70 -1.67
C PRO A 67 21.35 10.63 -1.38
N LEU A 68 20.53 10.33 -2.39
CA LEU A 68 19.53 9.25 -2.31
C LEU A 68 20.14 7.93 -1.85
N GLY A 69 21.41 7.65 -2.18
CA GLY A 69 22.05 6.38 -1.89
C GLY A 69 21.57 5.27 -2.82
N ALA A 70 21.20 5.61 -4.05
CA ALA A 70 20.89 4.65 -5.11
C ALA A 70 21.52 5.12 -6.43
N THR A 71 21.81 4.17 -7.31
CA THR A 71 22.28 4.43 -8.68
C THR A 71 21.26 3.92 -9.67
N ILE A 72 21.03 4.66 -10.74
CA ILE A 72 20.15 4.27 -11.84
C ILE A 72 20.97 3.86 -13.06
N LYS A 73 20.40 3.00 -13.89
CA LYS A 73 20.91 2.66 -15.22
C LYS A 73 19.77 2.74 -16.22
N GLN A 74 20.10 2.94 -17.49
CA GLN A 74 19.16 2.73 -18.57
C GLN A 74 19.23 1.26 -19.00
N ASP A 75 18.08 0.66 -19.26
CA ASP A 75 17.97 -0.66 -19.86
C ASP A 75 18.16 -0.58 -21.37
N ASP A 76 19.06 -1.39 -21.92
CA ASP A 76 19.45 -1.31 -23.34
C ASP A 76 18.34 -1.82 -24.29
N PHE A 77 17.42 -2.65 -23.81
CA PHE A 77 16.35 -3.26 -24.62
C PHE A 77 15.07 -2.44 -24.60
N THR A 78 14.67 -1.99 -23.41
CA THR A 78 13.41 -1.27 -23.19
C THR A 78 13.58 0.24 -23.15
N GLY A 79 14.81 0.74 -22.95
CA GLY A 79 15.09 2.16 -22.73
C GLY A 79 14.67 2.65 -21.34
N ALA A 80 14.10 1.78 -20.50
CA ALA A 80 13.59 2.12 -19.18
C ALA A 80 14.70 2.46 -18.18
N ILE A 81 14.38 3.32 -17.20
CA ILE A 81 15.32 3.72 -16.17
C ILE A 81 15.15 2.83 -14.95
N LEU A 82 16.15 2.00 -14.66
CA LEU A 82 16.09 1.00 -13.60
C LEU A 82 17.01 1.35 -12.43
N VAL A 83 16.62 1.00 -11.22
CA VAL A 83 17.51 1.05 -10.05
C VAL A 83 18.56 -0.05 -10.16
N ALA A 84 19.81 0.35 -10.38
CA ALA A 84 20.94 -0.56 -10.55
C ALA A 84 21.54 -1.03 -9.22
N ARG A 85 21.58 -0.16 -8.20
CA ARG A 85 22.17 -0.47 -6.89
C ARG A 85 21.58 0.44 -5.82
N ILE A 86 21.49 -0.09 -4.62
CA ILE A 86 21.20 0.66 -3.40
C ILE A 86 22.43 0.59 -2.47
N MET A 87 22.85 1.74 -1.95
CA MET A 87 23.94 1.87 -1.01
C MET A 87 23.45 1.58 0.40
N LYS A 88 24.07 0.61 1.07
CA LYS A 88 23.76 0.28 2.47
C LYS A 88 23.89 1.51 3.36
N GLY A 89 22.90 1.74 4.21
CA GLY A 89 22.83 2.89 5.11
C GLY A 89 22.46 4.22 4.46
N GLY A 90 22.21 4.27 3.15
CA GLY A 90 21.74 5.47 2.44
C GLY A 90 20.25 5.75 2.67
N ALA A 91 19.75 6.90 2.19
CA ALA A 91 18.35 7.28 2.36
C ALA A 91 17.37 6.27 1.71
N ALA A 92 17.71 5.76 0.52
CA ALA A 92 16.97 4.72 -0.18
C ALA A 92 16.88 3.42 0.65
N ASP A 93 18.03 2.92 1.14
CA ASP A 93 18.13 1.70 1.95
C ASP A 93 17.32 1.79 3.24
N ARG A 94 17.44 2.91 3.96
CA ARG A 94 16.72 3.13 5.22
C ARG A 94 15.21 3.28 5.03
N SER A 95 14.75 3.68 3.85
CA SER A 95 13.32 3.76 3.56
C SER A 95 12.71 2.40 3.29
N GLY A 96 13.47 1.47 2.68
CA GLY A 96 12.96 0.17 2.25
C GLY A 96 11.83 0.25 1.21
N LEU A 97 11.56 1.43 0.65
CA LEU A 97 10.47 1.65 -0.31
C LEU A 97 10.89 1.36 -1.75
N ILE A 98 12.19 1.34 -2.01
CA ILE A 98 12.79 1.15 -3.33
C ILE A 98 13.76 -0.01 -3.27
N HIS A 99 13.76 -0.83 -4.32
CA HIS A 99 14.60 -2.02 -4.46
C HIS A 99 15.37 -1.99 -5.78
N VAL A 100 16.43 -2.79 -5.85
CA VAL A 100 17.17 -3.00 -7.10
C VAL A 100 16.26 -3.67 -8.11
N GLY A 101 16.21 -3.15 -9.33
CA GLY A 101 15.30 -3.62 -10.38
C GLY A 101 14.01 -2.83 -10.52
N ASP A 102 13.67 -1.96 -9.55
CA ASP A 102 12.52 -1.06 -9.71
C ASP A 102 12.72 -0.12 -10.89
N GLU A 103 11.66 0.10 -11.66
CA GLU A 103 11.64 1.01 -12.80
C GLU A 103 11.16 2.39 -12.35
N LEU A 104 11.95 3.42 -12.64
CA LEU A 104 11.62 4.80 -12.34
C LEU A 104 10.78 5.36 -13.50
N LYS A 105 9.58 5.86 -13.19
CA LYS A 105 8.66 6.49 -14.16
C LYS A 105 8.66 8.01 -14.08
N GLU A 106 8.74 8.55 -12.87
CA GLU A 106 8.75 10.00 -12.65
C GLU A 106 9.61 10.42 -11.47
N VAL A 107 10.18 11.62 -11.53
CA VAL A 107 10.92 12.26 -10.42
C VAL A 107 10.44 13.70 -10.27
N ASN A 108 9.90 14.04 -9.10
CA ASN A 108 9.34 15.35 -8.77
C ASN A 108 8.32 15.85 -9.81
N GLY A 109 7.49 14.94 -10.34
CA GLY A 109 6.50 15.25 -11.38
C GLY A 109 7.09 15.43 -12.79
N ILE A 110 8.35 15.06 -13.00
CA ILE A 110 8.99 15.04 -14.32
C ILE A 110 9.07 13.58 -14.78
N PRO A 111 8.43 13.20 -15.91
CA PRO A 111 8.55 11.87 -16.47
C PRO A 111 9.99 11.61 -16.92
N VAL A 112 10.46 10.38 -16.71
CA VAL A 112 11.85 10.01 -17.02
C VAL A 112 12.02 9.15 -18.26
N ASP A 113 10.93 8.65 -18.85
CA ASP A 113 10.96 7.73 -20.02
C ASP A 113 11.77 8.29 -21.21
N ASP A 114 11.66 9.59 -21.48
CA ASP A 114 12.36 10.26 -22.60
C ASP A 114 13.67 10.96 -22.18
N LYS A 115 14.15 10.74 -20.95
CA LYS A 115 15.29 11.46 -20.39
C LYS A 115 16.53 10.60 -20.31
N LYS A 116 17.67 11.21 -20.60
CA LYS A 116 18.96 10.56 -20.38
C LYS A 116 19.23 10.40 -18.88
N PRO A 117 19.91 9.32 -18.46
CA PRO A 117 20.29 9.10 -17.07
C PRO A 117 20.99 10.30 -16.43
N GLU A 118 21.82 11.03 -17.19
CA GLU A 118 22.55 12.19 -16.68
C GLU A 118 21.61 13.35 -16.30
N GLU A 119 20.53 13.57 -17.05
CA GLU A 119 19.52 14.59 -16.71
C GLU A 119 18.74 14.19 -15.45
N ILE A 120 18.38 12.91 -15.36
CA ILE A 120 17.62 12.37 -14.23
C ILE A 120 18.47 12.48 -12.96
N ILE A 121 19.75 12.10 -13.02
CA ILE A 121 20.70 12.28 -11.92
C ILE A 121 20.73 13.76 -11.49
N ARG A 122 20.83 14.71 -12.43
CA ARG A 122 20.81 16.14 -12.10
C ARG A 122 19.53 16.54 -11.36
N ILE A 123 18.36 16.04 -11.75
CA ILE A 123 17.08 16.31 -11.06
C ILE A 123 17.10 15.71 -9.65
N LEU A 124 17.56 14.47 -9.51
CA LEU A 124 17.69 13.79 -8.22
C LEU A 124 18.65 14.51 -7.27
N VAL A 125 19.75 15.08 -7.77
CA VAL A 125 20.76 15.77 -6.94
C VAL A 125 20.40 17.23 -6.68
N ARG A 126 19.59 17.86 -7.54
CA ARG A 126 19.19 19.28 -7.46
C ARG A 126 18.56 19.65 -6.11
N LEU A 127 17.78 18.74 -5.53
CA LEU A 127 17.22 18.95 -4.19
C LEU A 127 18.29 18.63 -3.14
N VAL A 128 18.85 19.67 -2.53
CA VAL A 128 19.82 19.54 -1.41
C VAL A 128 19.10 19.31 -0.08
N PHE A 129 17.85 19.77 0.04
CA PHE A 129 17.01 19.58 1.22
C PHE A 129 15.55 19.37 0.79
N GLY A 130 14.81 18.61 1.59
CA GLY A 130 13.36 18.42 1.43
C GLY A 130 12.96 17.07 0.84
N PRO A 131 11.64 16.85 0.66
CA PRO A 131 11.10 15.60 0.14
C PRO A 131 11.39 15.47 -1.37
N LEU A 132 11.99 14.35 -1.75
CA LEU A 132 12.07 13.87 -3.11
C LEU A 132 10.86 12.97 -3.37
N HIS A 133 10.04 13.32 -4.35
CA HIS A 133 8.90 12.51 -4.77
C HIS A 133 9.28 11.76 -6.05
N PHE A 134 8.97 10.48 -6.15
CA PHE A 134 9.17 9.73 -7.38
C PHE A 134 8.19 8.58 -7.51
N LEU A 135 7.91 8.18 -8.75
CA LEU A 135 7.07 7.05 -9.07
C LEU A 135 7.98 5.91 -9.50
N CYS A 136 7.86 4.77 -8.82
CA CYS A 136 8.53 3.54 -9.20
C CYS A 136 7.51 2.45 -9.50
N GLN A 137 7.80 1.65 -10.51
CA GLN A 137 7.05 0.46 -10.85
C GLN A 137 7.90 -0.74 -10.44
N THR A 138 7.37 -1.57 -9.52
CA THR A 138 8.03 -2.81 -9.14
C THR A 138 7.58 -3.88 -10.12
N LYS A 139 8.49 -4.35 -10.98
CA LYS A 139 8.25 -5.53 -11.79
C LYS A 139 8.44 -6.75 -10.90
N THR A 140 7.35 -7.43 -10.57
CA THR A 140 7.42 -8.74 -9.92
C THR A 140 8.09 -9.68 -10.91
N SER A 141 9.39 -9.91 -10.71
CA SER A 141 10.18 -10.71 -11.63
C SER A 141 9.81 -12.17 -11.40
N HIS A 142 9.12 -12.77 -12.36
CA HIS A 142 9.01 -14.22 -12.47
C HIS A 142 10.43 -14.82 -12.45
N LEU A 143 10.66 -15.73 -11.51
CA LEU A 143 11.69 -16.76 -11.58
C LEU A 143 11.03 -18.05 -12.02
#